data_AF-W6KSB5-F1
#
_entry.id   AF-W6KSB5-F1
#
_cell.length_a   1.000
_cell.length_b   1.000
_cell.length_c   1.000
_cell.angle_alpha   90.00
_cell.angle_beta   90.00
_cell.angle_gamma   90.00
#
_symmetry.space_group_name_H-M   'P 1'
#
loop_
_entity.id
_entity.type
_entity.pdbx_description
1 polymer ?
#
loop_
_entity_poly.entity_id
_entity_poly.type
_entity_poly.pdbx_seq_one_letter_code
_entity_poly.pdbx_strand_id
1 'polypeptide(L)'
;MNLEALIDYLCRRGGDQSGSESQGGDAAYISPTRDRGFALTGIESLLLSAPRADLVEPIIPLYTGGDAMPAEIVKDIVGTRDVYDALSKTRSALREMGLVSESASGGPNDSVACNDDTTSERTTRQTQRPMNNHPAIRHYPTHYFVRTVNSRGPPPGWSYYSVNLGLKSEAMNIRYTLNRADPDTLRREFDSLEVQGRTKSNTLHLFDEASEKWTEVPCGRLKESSVMTNGEPSSLPSDEEEPPMERTTLRVLTWNVQFNRYSGERTPLGRTGIDWCTTTRYLALSEVLSKTDADIIAMQEVEPSWCSFLCQQPWVRTGYVLSSQERSHAIAPWGVMMLLRKDLNIKAFEHANVPAFSGHISVMPEATLTLSKHTPPVMVSSMHLLAPYNQNNVNNREVQLENMLKHLKELANQTTDSSSAPSHVLMGDFNDTPARFFRIPKELGYRDAWEELHPHWMSAEASSSSSSVATAGEADGAKRGYTIDGDANPYAGRIIEKEFYGRPDRVLYSSKHLQPTCAELVGTQSVLEVLKEKGITRQVDHPQDDIPSYLFPSDHFGMLVEFQVL
;
A
#
# COMPACT_ATOMS: atom_id res chain seq x y z
N MET A 1 -26.41 0.51 -14.22
CA MET A 1 -26.31 1.90 -14.72
C MET A 1 -26.04 1.84 -16.23
N ASN A 2 -26.71 2.65 -17.06
CA ASN A 2 -26.42 2.73 -18.51
C ASN A 2 -25.48 3.92 -18.78
N LEU A 3 -24.56 3.74 -19.73
CA LEU A 3 -23.39 4.57 -20.04
C LEU A 3 -23.72 6.05 -20.36
N GLU A 4 -24.90 6.33 -20.91
CA GLU A 4 -25.34 7.70 -21.20
C GLU A 4 -25.58 8.52 -19.92
N ALA A 5 -26.05 7.89 -18.83
CA ALA A 5 -26.23 8.56 -17.53
C ALA A 5 -24.89 8.83 -16.84
N LEU A 6 -23.86 8.01 -17.10
CA LEU A 6 -22.49 8.21 -16.60
C LEU A 6 -21.79 9.37 -17.32
N ILE A 7 -21.99 9.51 -18.64
CA ILE A 7 -21.37 10.57 -19.45
C ILE A 7 -22.04 11.93 -19.19
N ASP A 8 -23.37 11.99 -19.08
CA ASP A 8 -24.11 13.25 -18.83
C ASP A 8 -23.85 13.80 -17.40
N TYR A 9 -23.57 12.92 -16.44
CA TYR A 9 -23.15 13.29 -15.08
C TYR A 9 -21.73 13.88 -15.02
N LEU A 10 -20.81 13.39 -15.87
CA LEU A 10 -19.42 13.87 -15.92
C LEU A 10 -19.26 15.19 -16.68
N CYS A 11 -20.11 15.48 -17.68
CA CYS A 11 -20.00 16.69 -18.50
C CYS A 11 -20.64 17.96 -17.87
N ARG A 12 -21.61 17.84 -16.95
CA ARG A 12 -22.43 18.98 -16.48
C ARG A 12 -21.85 19.84 -15.34
N ARG A 13 -20.60 19.64 -14.90
CA ARG A 13 -19.99 20.47 -13.82
C ARG A 13 -18.88 21.43 -14.26
N GLY A 14 -18.84 21.76 -15.56
CA GLY A 14 -17.99 22.81 -16.13
C GLY A 14 -18.69 24.15 -16.41
N GLY A 15 -19.96 24.33 -16.07
CA GLY A 15 -20.72 25.52 -16.43
C GLY A 15 -21.70 25.96 -15.36
N ASP A 16 -21.58 27.22 -14.97
CA ASP A 16 -22.52 28.02 -14.18
C ASP A 16 -23.98 27.80 -14.63
N GLN A 17 -24.91 27.55 -13.70
CA GLN A 17 -26.32 27.95 -13.91
C GLN A 17 -27.25 27.80 -12.69
N SER A 18 -28.03 28.87 -12.53
CA SER A 18 -29.25 29.03 -11.75
C SER A 18 -30.46 28.30 -12.34
N GLY A 19 -31.33 27.74 -11.48
CA GLY A 19 -32.79 27.68 -11.66
C GLY A 19 -33.44 26.35 -12.07
N SER A 20 -34.19 25.74 -11.11
CA SER A 20 -35.44 24.92 -11.17
C SER A 20 -35.68 23.91 -12.32
N GLU A 21 -36.28 22.72 -12.19
CA GLU A 21 -37.24 22.14 -11.24
C GLU A 21 -37.25 20.58 -11.42
N SER A 22 -37.90 19.87 -10.49
CA SER A 22 -37.83 18.42 -10.19
C SER A 22 -38.30 17.39 -11.24
N GLN A 23 -37.68 16.20 -11.26
CA GLN A 23 -38.31 14.88 -10.99
C GLN A 23 -37.31 13.68 -10.98
N GLY A 24 -37.32 12.91 -9.87
CA GLY A 24 -37.20 11.43 -9.77
C GLY A 24 -35.97 10.65 -10.27
N GLY A 25 -35.22 10.04 -9.33
CA GLY A 25 -34.39 8.86 -9.59
C GLY A 25 -33.05 8.84 -8.83
N ASP A 26 -32.92 7.91 -7.88
CA ASP A 26 -31.72 7.62 -7.08
C ASP A 26 -30.43 7.43 -7.88
N ALA A 27 -29.34 8.03 -7.38
CA ALA A 27 -28.01 7.42 -7.20
C ALA A 27 -26.99 8.49 -6.80
N ALA A 28 -26.68 8.60 -5.51
CA ALA A 28 -25.65 9.48 -4.99
C ALA A 28 -24.27 8.80 -5.08
N TYR A 29 -23.43 9.21 -6.04
CA TYR A 29 -21.99 8.92 -6.02
C TYR A 29 -21.22 10.22 -5.74
N ILE A 30 -20.45 10.18 -4.64
CA ILE A 30 -19.63 11.28 -4.14
C ILE A 30 -18.26 11.25 -4.83
N SER A 31 -17.84 12.40 -5.37
CA SER A 31 -16.50 12.63 -5.94
C SER A 31 -15.40 12.42 -4.89
N PRO A 32 -14.23 11.84 -5.25
CA PRO A 32 -13.09 11.78 -4.35
C PRO A 32 -12.67 13.21 -3.95
N THR A 33 -12.57 13.45 -2.64
CA THR A 33 -12.00 14.68 -2.09
C THR A 33 -10.48 14.65 -2.26
N ARG A 34 -9.91 15.74 -2.81
CA ARG A 34 -8.46 15.96 -2.84
C ARG A 34 -7.89 15.79 -1.44
N ASP A 35 -6.93 14.89 -1.33
CA ASP A 35 -6.29 14.48 -0.08
C ASP A 35 -5.55 15.63 0.61
N ARG A 36 -5.54 15.62 1.95
CA ARG A 36 -4.75 16.50 2.81
C ARG A 36 -3.87 15.64 3.72
N GLY A 37 -2.93 14.90 3.13
CA GLY A 37 -1.80 14.31 3.85
C GLY A 37 -0.78 15.39 4.25
N PHE A 38 -0.29 15.35 5.49
CA PHE A 38 0.80 16.24 5.94
C PHE A 38 2.13 15.69 5.45
N ALA A 39 2.56 16.16 4.29
CA ALA A 39 3.89 15.88 3.80
C ALA A 39 4.83 17.07 4.13
N LEU A 40 6.06 16.75 4.58
CA LEU A 40 7.06 17.73 5.03
C LEU A 40 7.92 18.20 3.86
N THR A 41 7.88 19.50 3.57
CA THR A 41 8.68 20.14 2.53
C THR A 41 10.18 19.92 2.76
N GLY A 42 11.02 20.10 1.74
CA GLY A 42 12.47 19.91 1.86
C GLY A 42 13.14 20.75 2.94
N ILE A 43 12.65 21.97 3.17
CA ILE A 43 13.13 22.84 4.24
C ILE A 43 12.60 22.42 5.62
N GLU A 44 11.37 21.92 5.70
CA GLU A 44 10.83 21.34 6.93
C GLU A 44 11.64 20.10 7.32
N SER A 45 11.86 19.16 6.40
CA SER A 45 12.71 17.99 6.63
C SER A 45 14.14 18.35 7.03
N LEU A 46 14.74 19.36 6.38
CA LEU A 46 16.09 19.83 6.72
C LEU A 46 16.17 20.35 8.15
N LEU A 47 15.23 21.21 8.55
CA LEU A 47 15.20 21.84 9.87
C LEU A 47 14.83 20.85 10.99
N LEU A 48 13.82 20.01 10.75
CA LEU A 48 13.34 19.02 11.72
C LEU A 48 14.32 17.86 11.93
N SER A 49 15.17 17.58 10.93
CA SER A 49 16.16 16.52 11.03
C SER A 49 17.58 17.00 11.33
N ALA A 50 17.85 18.31 11.44
CA ALA A 50 19.20 18.80 11.70
C ALA A 50 19.68 18.39 13.11
N PRO A 51 20.93 17.93 13.31
CA PRO A 51 21.43 17.64 14.65
C PRO A 51 21.95 18.88 15.37
N ARG A 52 22.29 19.93 14.62
CA ARG A 52 22.74 21.24 15.12
C ARG A 52 22.42 22.31 14.08
N ALA A 53 22.12 23.52 14.53
CA ALA A 53 21.75 24.66 13.68
C ALA A 53 22.86 25.07 12.70
N ASP A 54 24.12 25.07 13.15
CA ASP A 54 25.29 25.48 12.37
C ASP A 54 25.51 24.63 11.11
N LEU A 55 24.96 23.42 11.06
CA LEU A 55 25.06 22.51 9.93
C LEU A 55 24.05 22.81 8.81
N VAL A 56 22.96 23.50 9.13
CA VAL A 56 21.87 23.78 8.18
C VAL A 56 21.73 25.25 7.83
N GLU A 57 22.22 26.17 8.68
CA GLU A 57 22.28 27.61 8.38
C GLU A 57 22.88 27.94 7.00
N PRO A 58 24.00 27.31 6.54
CA PRO A 58 24.55 27.58 5.20
C PRO A 58 23.71 27.01 4.06
N ILE A 59 22.77 26.12 4.37
CA ILE A 59 21.97 25.34 3.42
C ILE A 59 20.59 25.99 3.22
N ILE A 60 20.02 26.61 4.26
CA ILE A 60 18.70 27.25 4.24
C ILE A 60 18.51 28.19 3.03
N PRO A 61 19.46 29.07 2.66
CA PRO A 61 19.34 29.93 1.48
C PRO A 61 19.09 29.17 0.16
N LEU A 62 19.52 27.91 0.05
CA LEU A 62 19.29 27.08 -1.12
C LEU A 62 17.81 26.65 -1.27
N TYR A 63 17.07 26.63 -0.17
CA TYR A 63 15.67 26.24 -0.12
C TYR A 63 14.72 27.45 -0.15
N THR A 64 15.17 28.59 0.37
CA THR A 64 14.41 29.85 0.48
C THR A 64 14.66 30.81 -0.69
N GLY A 65 15.48 30.43 -1.68
CA GLY A 65 15.76 31.29 -2.84
C GLY A 65 16.75 32.43 -2.58
N GLY A 66 17.62 32.27 -1.58
CA GLY A 66 18.68 33.21 -1.22
C GLY A 66 18.54 33.84 0.17
N ASP A 67 17.38 33.70 0.81
CA ASP A 67 17.09 34.33 2.10
C ASP A 67 17.62 33.49 3.27
N ALA A 68 18.34 34.12 4.19
CA ALA A 68 18.79 33.45 5.41
C ALA A 68 17.68 33.46 6.47
N MET A 69 17.51 32.34 7.18
CA MET A 69 16.73 32.32 8.42
C MET A 69 17.63 32.79 9.58
N PRO A 70 17.14 33.62 10.50
CA PRO A 70 17.94 34.05 11.66
C PRO A 70 18.47 32.87 12.46
N ALA A 71 19.76 32.89 12.81
CA ALA A 71 20.45 31.78 13.49
C ALA A 71 19.75 31.36 14.79
N GLU A 72 19.21 32.32 15.56
CA GLU A 72 18.47 32.02 16.79
C GLU A 72 17.14 31.29 16.53
N ILE A 73 16.48 31.56 15.40
CA ILE A 73 15.26 30.85 14.98
C ILE A 73 15.61 29.43 14.54
N VAL A 74 16.69 29.25 13.78
CA VAL A 74 17.17 27.92 13.38
C VAL A 74 17.55 27.11 14.62
N LYS A 75 18.24 27.72 15.57
CA LYS A 75 18.63 27.09 16.84
C LYS A 75 17.43 26.74 17.72
N ASP A 76 16.41 27.58 17.76
CA ASP A 76 15.15 27.27 18.46
C ASP A 76 14.44 26.09 17.81
N ILE A 77 14.25 26.10 16.48
CA ILE A 77 13.61 25.00 15.74
C ILE A 77 14.38 23.69 15.94
N VAL A 78 15.69 23.68 15.69
CA VAL A 78 16.55 22.48 15.78
C VAL A 78 16.69 21.98 17.22
N GLY A 79 16.63 22.89 18.20
CA GLY A 79 16.67 22.56 19.63
C GLY A 79 15.32 22.09 20.20
N THR A 80 14.23 22.24 19.46
CA THR A 80 12.88 21.89 19.91
C THR A 80 12.68 20.38 19.85
N ARG A 81 12.40 19.76 21.00
CA ARG A 81 12.24 18.30 21.12
C ARG A 81 10.89 17.79 20.62
N ASP A 82 9.85 18.62 20.68
CA ASP A 82 8.53 18.28 20.18
C ASP A 82 8.44 18.57 18.67
N VAL A 83 8.14 17.54 17.89
CA VAL A 83 8.14 17.63 16.42
C VAL A 83 7.03 18.54 15.89
N TYR A 84 5.88 18.62 16.56
CA TYR A 84 4.78 19.48 16.14
C TYR A 84 5.07 20.95 16.47
N ASP A 85 5.67 21.21 17.63
CA ASP A 85 6.15 22.55 18.00
C ASP A 85 7.27 23.00 17.05
N ALA A 86 8.26 22.13 16.78
CA ALA A 86 9.32 22.41 15.82
C ALA A 86 8.77 22.66 14.40
N LEU A 87 7.77 21.88 13.97
CA LEU A 87 7.09 22.06 12.68
C LEU A 87 6.27 23.35 12.65
N SER A 88 5.57 23.68 13.74
CA SER A 88 4.80 24.92 13.89
C SER A 88 5.73 26.15 13.82
N LYS A 89 6.85 26.11 14.56
CA LYS A 89 7.91 27.12 14.51
C LYS A 89 8.51 27.26 13.12
N THR A 90 8.80 26.14 12.47
CA THR A 90 9.30 26.12 11.08
C THR A 90 8.32 26.79 10.14
N ARG A 91 7.04 26.41 10.19
CA ARG A 91 6.00 27.01 9.35
C ARG A 91 5.76 28.48 9.67
N SER A 92 5.87 28.88 10.94
CA SER A 92 5.78 30.28 11.35
C SER A 92 6.94 31.10 10.78
N ALA A 93 8.18 30.61 10.90
CA ALA A 93 9.36 31.26 10.35
C ALA A 93 9.28 31.38 8.82
N LEU A 94 8.83 30.32 8.13
CA LEU A 94 8.65 30.36 6.68
C LEU A 94 7.52 31.30 6.24
N ARG A 95 6.45 31.44 7.04
CA ARG A 95 5.39 32.45 6.81
C ARG A 95 5.92 33.87 6.97
N GLU A 96 6.70 34.13 8.01
CA GLU A 96 7.32 35.45 8.25
C GLU A 96 8.30 35.83 7.13
N MET A 97 8.95 34.82 6.53
CA MET A 97 9.79 34.99 5.34
C MET A 97 8.99 35.13 4.03
N GLY A 98 7.66 35.06 4.07
CA GLY A 98 6.79 35.18 2.90
C GLY A 98 6.78 33.96 1.97
N LEU A 99 7.20 32.80 2.47
CA LEU A 99 7.38 31.57 1.68
C LEU A 99 6.18 30.60 1.73
N VAL A 100 5.16 30.90 2.56
CA VAL A 100 3.94 30.08 2.72
C VAL A 100 2.70 31.00 2.75
N SER A 101 1.66 30.72 1.96
CA SER A 101 0.40 31.49 1.90
C SER A 101 -0.70 30.87 2.80
N GLU A 102 -1.56 31.70 3.41
CA GLU A 102 -2.65 31.28 4.33
C GLU A 102 -3.82 30.51 3.68
N SER A 103 -3.83 30.26 2.37
CA SER A 103 -4.99 29.70 1.68
C SER A 103 -5.05 28.16 1.69
N ALA A 104 -5.06 27.55 2.88
CA ALA A 104 -5.45 26.14 3.04
C ALA A 104 -6.47 25.88 4.16
N SER A 105 -6.97 26.90 4.87
CA SER A 105 -7.97 26.73 5.94
C SER A 105 -9.03 27.83 5.92
N GLY A 106 -10.03 27.73 5.04
CA GLY A 106 -11.22 28.59 5.06
C GLY A 106 -12.49 27.79 4.82
N GLY A 107 -13.38 27.75 5.81
CA GLY A 107 -14.81 27.48 5.62
C GLY A 107 -15.55 28.74 5.16
N PRO A 108 -16.83 28.65 4.71
CA PRO A 108 -17.48 29.71 3.97
C PRO A 108 -18.21 30.72 4.86
N ASN A 109 -18.15 31.99 4.42
CA ASN A 109 -18.92 33.19 4.79
C ASN A 109 -18.07 34.26 5.51
N ASP A 110 -17.67 35.33 4.82
CA ASP A 110 -18.54 36.49 4.64
C ASP A 110 -17.94 37.51 3.64
N SER A 111 -18.81 38.43 3.25
CA SER A 111 -18.89 39.29 2.07
C SER A 111 -17.87 40.42 1.89
N VAL A 112 -17.61 40.71 0.61
CA VAL A 112 -17.66 42.03 -0.09
C VAL A 112 -17.04 43.26 0.60
N ALA A 113 -16.05 43.85 -0.06
CA ALA A 113 -16.02 45.29 -0.32
C ALA A 113 -15.13 45.60 -1.55
N CYS A 114 -15.76 46.15 -2.58
CA CYS A 114 -15.09 46.94 -3.61
C CYS A 114 -14.66 48.28 -2.99
N ASN A 115 -13.50 48.81 -3.39
CA ASN A 115 -13.38 50.23 -3.67
C ASN A 115 -12.20 50.53 -4.58
N ASP A 116 -12.49 51.46 -5.46
CA ASP A 116 -11.68 52.00 -6.52
C ASP A 116 -10.83 53.18 -6.00
N ASP A 117 -9.77 53.44 -6.76
CA ASP A 117 -9.16 54.73 -7.07
C ASP A 117 -8.05 55.41 -6.21
N THR A 118 -7.01 55.76 -6.99
CA THR A 118 -6.08 56.90 -6.93
C THR A 118 -4.85 56.98 -6.00
N THR A 119 -3.71 57.15 -6.70
CA THR A 119 -2.56 58.08 -6.46
C THR A 119 -1.33 57.65 -5.63
N SER A 120 -0.28 57.37 -6.41
CA SER A 120 1.02 58.05 -6.40
C SER A 120 2.25 57.36 -5.77
N GLU A 121 3.36 57.60 -6.49
CA GLU A 121 4.76 57.61 -6.09
C GLU A 121 5.58 56.31 -6.05
N ARG A 122 6.21 56.09 -7.21
CA ARG A 122 7.54 55.48 -7.43
C ARG A 122 8.44 55.48 -6.19
N THR A 123 8.77 54.28 -5.73
CA THR A 123 10.11 53.97 -5.24
C THR A 123 10.55 52.65 -5.88
N THR A 124 11.75 52.66 -6.45
CA THR A 124 12.42 51.53 -7.11
C THR A 124 12.47 50.30 -6.22
N ARG A 125 11.49 49.41 -6.34
CA ARG A 125 11.58 48.02 -5.87
C ARG A 125 12.11 47.17 -7.00
N GLN A 126 13.26 46.54 -6.77
CA GLN A 126 13.68 45.34 -7.50
C GLN A 126 12.46 44.43 -7.64
N THR A 127 12.18 44.03 -8.87
CA THR A 127 11.17 43.04 -9.23
C THR A 127 11.33 41.80 -8.34
N GLN A 128 10.57 41.73 -7.25
CA GLN A 128 10.39 40.52 -6.48
C GLN A 128 9.73 39.51 -7.41
N ARG A 129 10.52 38.52 -7.86
CA ARG A 129 9.94 37.32 -8.45
C ARG A 129 8.96 36.74 -7.42
N PRO A 130 7.75 36.32 -7.82
CA PRO A 130 6.88 35.59 -6.91
C PRO A 130 7.59 34.29 -6.52
N MET A 131 8.11 34.23 -5.30
CA MET A 131 8.86 33.10 -4.76
C MET A 131 8.00 31.86 -4.47
N ASN A 132 6.68 31.94 -4.70
CA ASN A 132 5.70 30.86 -4.48
C ASN A 132 5.91 29.58 -5.33
N ASN A 133 6.98 29.50 -6.12
CA ASN A 133 7.22 28.43 -7.08
C ASN A 133 8.59 27.73 -6.94
N HIS A 134 9.34 27.92 -5.84
CA HIS A 134 10.60 27.17 -5.71
C HIS A 134 10.33 25.66 -5.49
N PRO A 135 10.82 24.75 -6.37
CA PRO A 135 10.49 23.32 -6.31
C PRO A 135 10.87 22.65 -4.97
N ALA A 136 11.90 23.16 -4.28
CA ALA A 136 12.35 22.62 -3.00
C ALA A 136 11.39 22.90 -1.82
N ILE A 137 10.46 23.85 -1.97
CA ILE A 137 9.38 24.11 -0.99
C ILE A 137 8.20 23.16 -1.21
N ARG A 138 8.09 22.52 -2.39
CA ARG A 138 7.02 21.54 -2.70
C ARG A 138 7.48 20.10 -2.73
N HIS A 139 8.80 19.86 -2.81
CA HIS A 139 9.35 18.51 -2.71
C HIS A 139 9.35 18.03 -1.27
N TYR A 140 9.00 16.77 -1.07
CA TYR A 140 9.02 16.05 0.21
C TYR A 140 10.22 15.07 0.25
N PRO A 141 11.43 15.46 0.69
CA PRO A 141 12.58 14.59 0.57
C PRO A 141 12.88 13.86 1.88
N THR A 142 13.08 12.55 1.77
CA THR A 142 13.80 11.66 2.68
C THR A 142 15.34 11.75 2.50
N HIS A 143 15.83 12.79 1.83
CA HIS A 143 17.18 12.89 1.27
C HIS A 143 17.77 14.30 1.37
N TYR A 144 19.09 14.41 1.58
CA TYR A 144 19.82 15.68 1.62
C TYR A 144 21.26 15.53 1.08
N PHE A 145 21.86 16.65 0.66
CA PHE A 145 23.24 16.71 0.18
C PHE A 145 24.14 17.37 1.22
N VAL A 146 25.33 16.79 1.47
CA VAL A 146 26.35 17.37 2.35
C VAL A 146 27.60 17.68 1.53
N ARG A 147 28.17 18.86 1.73
CA ARG A 147 29.43 19.22 1.08
C ARG A 147 30.55 18.34 1.61
N THR A 148 31.20 17.59 0.73
CA THR A 148 32.26 16.65 1.11
C THR A 148 33.46 16.90 0.20
N VAL A 149 34.59 17.24 0.80
CA VAL A 149 35.83 17.51 0.08
C VAL A 149 36.21 16.27 -0.73
N ASN A 150 36.48 16.46 -2.03
CA ASN A 150 36.80 15.41 -3.02
C ASN A 150 35.64 14.48 -3.44
N SER A 151 34.39 14.77 -3.05
CA SER A 151 33.26 13.97 -3.51
C SER A 151 32.93 14.23 -4.99
N ARG A 152 32.63 13.14 -5.71
CA ARG A 152 32.28 13.15 -7.15
C ARG A 152 30.76 13.15 -7.39
N GLY A 153 29.95 13.23 -6.33
CA GLY A 153 28.50 13.27 -6.47
C GLY A 153 28.04 14.49 -7.28
N PRO A 154 26.86 14.46 -7.92
CA PRO A 154 26.27 15.65 -8.53
C PRO A 154 25.46 16.43 -7.47
N PRO A 155 25.76 17.72 -7.18
CA PRO A 155 26.82 18.54 -7.78
C PRO A 155 28.22 18.23 -7.22
N PRO A 156 29.30 18.35 -8.03
CA PRO A 156 30.66 18.03 -7.61
C PRO A 156 31.08 18.71 -6.31
N GLY A 157 31.72 17.97 -5.41
CA GLY A 157 32.03 18.41 -4.05
C GLY A 157 30.92 18.18 -3.03
N TRP A 158 29.86 17.45 -3.40
CA TRP A 158 28.74 17.09 -2.52
C TRP A 158 28.46 15.59 -2.55
N SER A 159 28.16 15.04 -1.38
CA SER A 159 27.75 13.65 -1.18
C SER A 159 26.26 13.61 -0.84
N TYR A 160 25.57 12.62 -1.40
CA TYR A 160 24.14 12.39 -1.20
C TYR A 160 23.90 11.47 0.00
N TYR A 161 22.95 11.83 0.86
CA TYR A 161 22.58 11.05 2.06
C TYR A 161 21.05 10.94 2.16
N SER A 162 20.56 9.77 2.56
CA SER A 162 19.19 9.60 3.04
C SER A 162 19.16 9.68 4.57
N VAL A 163 18.18 10.38 5.15
CA VAL A 163 17.94 10.29 6.61
C VAL A 163 16.93 9.19 6.83
N ASN A 164 17.37 8.11 7.48
CA ASN A 164 16.44 7.21 8.15
C ASN A 164 16.02 7.87 9.47
N LEU A 165 14.80 8.39 9.52
CA LEU A 165 14.26 9.09 10.69
C LEU A 165 14.25 8.22 11.96
N GLY A 166 14.23 6.89 11.82
CA GLY A 166 14.33 5.93 12.93
C GLY A 166 15.69 5.95 13.62
N LEU A 167 16.78 5.86 12.86
CA LEU A 167 18.16 5.83 13.40
C LEU A 167 18.55 7.13 14.13
N LYS A 168 18.00 8.27 13.70
CA LYS A 168 18.29 9.56 14.33
C LYS A 168 17.46 9.81 15.59
N SER A 169 16.21 9.35 15.60
CA SER A 169 15.35 9.38 16.80
C SER A 169 15.96 8.58 17.96
N GLU A 170 16.58 7.43 17.63
CA GLU A 170 17.34 6.60 18.55
C GLU A 170 18.64 7.29 19.02
N ALA A 171 19.43 7.84 18.09
CA ALA A 171 20.66 8.58 18.42
C ALA A 171 20.43 9.85 19.25
N MET A 172 19.26 10.47 19.14
CA MET A 172 18.87 11.67 19.90
C MET A 172 18.11 11.35 21.20
N ASN A 173 17.88 10.07 21.49
CA ASN A 173 17.14 9.61 22.67
C ASN A 173 15.75 10.26 22.79
N ILE A 174 15.11 10.54 21.65
CA ILE A 174 13.78 11.17 21.59
C ILE A 174 12.75 10.05 21.79
N ARG A 175 12.31 9.87 23.05
CA ARG A 175 11.04 9.18 23.31
C ARG A 175 9.90 10.13 22.95
N TYR A 176 9.07 9.74 21.99
CA TYR A 176 7.79 10.39 21.73
C TYR A 176 7.04 10.56 23.05
N THR A 177 6.84 11.80 23.51
CA THR A 177 5.92 12.10 24.60
C THR A 177 4.64 12.59 23.92
N LEU A 178 3.74 11.66 23.61
CA LEU A 178 2.48 11.96 22.91
C LEU A 178 1.54 12.71 23.86
N ASN A 179 1.07 13.87 23.40
CA ASN A 179 0.05 14.67 24.08
C ASN A 179 -1.29 13.91 24.17
N ARG A 180 -2.04 14.20 25.23
CA ARG A 180 -3.32 13.65 25.73
C ARG A 180 -4.54 13.68 24.77
N ALA A 181 -4.37 13.53 23.46
CA ALA A 181 -5.49 13.32 22.54
C ALA A 181 -5.73 11.82 22.36
N ASP A 182 -6.89 11.39 22.85
CA ASP A 182 -7.54 10.08 22.69
C ASP A 182 -6.65 8.81 22.86
N PRO A 183 -6.69 8.14 24.04
CA PRO A 183 -5.99 6.89 24.30
C PRO A 183 -6.32 5.76 23.30
N ASP A 184 -7.47 5.81 22.63
CA ASP A 184 -7.94 4.72 21.76
C ASP A 184 -7.38 4.82 20.34
N THR A 185 -6.94 6.00 19.88
CA THR A 185 -6.43 6.18 18.51
C THR A 185 -4.94 5.84 18.37
N LEU A 186 -4.22 5.72 19.50
CA LEU A 186 -2.77 5.65 19.53
C LEU A 186 -2.22 4.60 20.50
N ARG A 187 -2.95 3.48 20.68
CA ARG A 187 -2.24 2.23 20.96
C ARG A 187 -1.40 1.91 19.72
N ARG A 188 -0.13 2.34 19.72
CA ARG A 188 0.87 1.71 18.87
C ARG A 188 0.89 0.25 19.30
N GLU A 189 0.25 -0.56 18.48
CA GLU A 189 0.03 -1.98 18.70
C GLU A 189 1.34 -2.77 18.97
N PHE A 190 2.51 -2.16 18.71
CA PHE A 190 3.84 -2.74 18.90
C PHE A 190 4.71 -2.08 19.99
N ASP A 191 4.23 -1.04 20.71
CA ASP A 191 5.03 -0.29 21.70
C ASP A 191 4.92 -0.85 23.14
N SER A 192 4.10 -1.89 23.39
CA SER A 192 4.07 -2.53 24.71
C SER A 192 5.32 -3.38 24.92
N LEU A 193 6.15 -2.99 25.90
CA LEU A 193 7.34 -3.76 26.33
C LEU A 193 7.02 -5.21 26.77
N GLU A 194 5.74 -5.54 26.99
CA GLU A 194 5.27 -6.88 27.35
C GLU A 194 4.89 -7.76 26.16
N VAL A 195 4.85 -7.24 24.93
CA VAL A 195 4.50 -8.02 23.73
C VAL A 195 5.49 -7.71 22.60
N GLN A 196 6.59 -8.44 22.58
CA GLN A 196 7.44 -8.53 21.39
C GLN A 196 6.63 -9.21 20.27
N GLY A 197 6.20 -8.46 19.26
CA GLY A 197 5.99 -8.98 17.91
C GLY A 197 4.57 -9.29 17.44
N ARG A 198 3.53 -9.19 18.29
CA ARG A 198 2.13 -9.45 17.87
C ARG A 198 1.13 -8.43 18.39
N THR A 199 0.23 -8.00 17.52
CA THR A 199 -0.86 -7.09 17.89
C THR A 199 -2.15 -7.86 18.12
N LYS A 200 -2.80 -7.63 19.27
CA LYS A 200 -4.04 -8.31 19.67
C LYS A 200 -5.28 -7.60 19.16
N SER A 201 -5.25 -7.02 17.96
CA SER A 201 -6.45 -6.35 17.42
C SER A 201 -7.58 -7.38 17.33
N ASN A 202 -7.30 -8.61 16.89
CA ASN A 202 -8.25 -9.74 16.82
C ASN A 202 -9.66 -9.37 16.33
N THR A 203 -9.69 -8.38 15.46
CA THR A 203 -10.86 -7.74 14.89
C THR A 203 -10.66 -7.61 13.39
N LEU A 204 -11.78 -7.55 12.69
CA LEU A 204 -11.86 -7.35 11.26
C LEU A 204 -12.97 -6.34 10.98
N HIS A 205 -12.93 -5.68 9.83
CA HIS A 205 -13.98 -4.75 9.43
C HIS A 205 -15.05 -5.48 8.62
N LEU A 206 -16.28 -5.47 9.13
CA LEU A 206 -17.47 -6.01 8.48
C LEU A 206 -18.35 -4.84 8.01
N PHE A 207 -18.82 -4.92 6.76
CA PHE A 207 -19.81 -3.96 6.26
C PHE A 207 -21.19 -4.28 6.82
N ASP A 208 -21.78 -3.30 7.51
CA ASP A 208 -23.15 -3.32 7.99
C ASP A 208 -24.06 -2.65 6.96
N GLU A 209 -24.96 -3.43 6.37
CA GLU A 209 -25.91 -2.97 5.35
C GLU A 209 -26.93 -1.98 5.93
N ALA A 210 -27.31 -2.12 7.21
CA ALA A 210 -28.33 -1.27 7.82
C ALA A 210 -27.82 0.16 8.06
N SER A 211 -26.54 0.29 8.45
CA SER A 211 -25.91 1.59 8.68
C SER A 211 -25.07 2.10 7.50
N GLU A 212 -24.93 1.30 6.43
CA GLU A 212 -24.06 1.52 5.28
C GLU A 212 -22.60 1.84 5.67
N LYS A 213 -22.10 1.22 6.74
CA LYS A 213 -20.78 1.52 7.31
C LYS A 213 -19.97 0.27 7.57
N TRP A 214 -18.65 0.44 7.49
CA TRP A 214 -17.70 -0.58 7.94
C TRP A 214 -17.54 -0.48 9.46
N THR A 215 -17.84 -1.58 10.15
CA THR A 215 -17.74 -1.69 11.61
C THR A 215 -16.66 -2.69 11.97
N GLU A 216 -15.90 -2.39 13.03
CA GLU A 216 -14.92 -3.32 13.56
C GLU A 216 -15.61 -4.38 14.41
N VAL A 217 -15.36 -5.65 14.11
CA VAL A 217 -16.01 -6.81 14.73
C VAL A 217 -14.93 -7.81 15.17
N PRO A 218 -14.94 -8.28 16.43
CA PRO A 218 -14.04 -9.34 16.87
C PRO A 218 -14.22 -10.62 16.05
N CYS A 219 -13.13 -11.31 15.70
CA CYS A 219 -13.18 -12.52 14.85
C CYS A 219 -14.20 -13.56 15.35
N GLY A 220 -14.30 -13.74 16.68
CA GLY A 220 -15.25 -14.68 17.29
C GLY A 220 -16.73 -14.36 17.05
N ARG A 221 -17.08 -13.12 16.71
CA ARG A 221 -18.46 -12.66 16.47
C ARG A 221 -18.87 -12.66 15.00
N LEU A 222 -17.94 -12.86 14.07
CA LEU A 222 -18.27 -12.88 12.63
C LEU A 222 -19.30 -13.96 12.26
N LYS A 223 -19.37 -15.03 13.07
CA LYS A 223 -20.34 -16.13 12.95
C LYS A 223 -21.80 -15.72 13.15
N GLU A 224 -22.08 -14.73 13.98
CA GLU A 224 -23.44 -14.34 14.34
C GLU A 224 -24.11 -13.46 13.27
N SER A 225 -23.32 -12.85 12.38
CA SER A 225 -23.85 -11.86 11.42
C SER A 225 -24.33 -12.45 10.10
N SER A 226 -23.91 -13.67 9.70
CA SER A 226 -24.28 -14.25 8.40
C SER A 226 -25.70 -14.82 8.35
N VAL A 227 -26.38 -14.94 9.50
CA VAL A 227 -27.74 -15.52 9.63
C VAL A 227 -28.84 -14.44 9.68
N MET A 228 -28.49 -13.15 9.69
CA MET A 228 -29.48 -12.06 9.73
C MET A 228 -30.11 -11.81 8.35
N THR A 229 -30.86 -12.78 7.82
CA THR A 229 -31.88 -12.53 6.79
C THR A 229 -33.26 -12.81 7.41
N ASN A 230 -33.96 -11.71 7.75
CA ASN A 230 -35.41 -11.62 7.96
C ASN A 230 -36.10 -12.77 8.73
N GLY A 231 -35.98 -12.80 10.05
CA GLY A 231 -36.78 -13.64 10.93
C GLY A 231 -36.82 -13.11 12.36
N GLU A 232 -37.99 -13.10 12.99
CA GLU A 232 -38.28 -12.49 14.30
C GLU A 232 -37.32 -12.92 15.44
N PRO A 233 -37.10 -12.05 16.44
CA PRO A 233 -36.22 -12.34 17.57
C PRO A 233 -36.94 -13.21 18.60
N SER A 234 -36.96 -14.53 18.42
CA SER A 234 -37.34 -15.42 19.53
C SER A 234 -36.75 -16.83 19.45
N SER A 235 -35.51 -16.99 19.90
CA SER A 235 -35.08 -18.14 20.72
C SER A 235 -33.60 -17.98 21.07
N LEU A 236 -33.27 -18.17 22.35
CA LEU A 236 -31.89 -18.30 22.82
C LEU A 236 -31.20 -19.44 22.04
N PRO A 237 -29.90 -19.30 21.68
CA PRO A 237 -29.18 -20.34 20.96
C PRO A 237 -29.06 -21.58 21.84
N SER A 238 -29.56 -22.71 21.35
CA SER A 238 -29.29 -24.03 21.92
C SER A 238 -27.86 -24.44 21.56
N ASP A 239 -27.15 -25.07 22.51
CA ASP A 239 -25.77 -25.58 22.38
C ASP A 239 -25.55 -26.66 21.26
N GLU A 240 -26.54 -26.88 20.39
CA GLU A 240 -26.51 -27.83 19.26
C GLU A 240 -26.56 -27.14 17.88
N GLU A 241 -26.12 -25.89 17.74
CA GLU A 241 -25.98 -25.28 16.42
C GLU A 241 -24.98 -26.06 15.54
N GLU A 242 -25.44 -26.49 14.36
CA GLU A 242 -24.61 -27.20 13.41
C GLU A 242 -23.34 -26.38 13.09
N PRO A 243 -22.16 -27.01 13.17
CA PRO A 243 -20.90 -26.32 12.94
C PRO A 243 -20.79 -25.82 11.51
N PRO A 244 -20.01 -24.73 11.30
CA PRO A 244 -19.91 -24.06 10.01
C PRO A 244 -19.52 -25.02 8.89
N MET A 245 -20.03 -24.73 7.70
CA MET A 245 -19.84 -25.50 6.46
C MET A 245 -18.37 -25.93 6.31
N GLU A 246 -18.12 -27.23 6.39
CA GLU A 246 -16.77 -27.78 6.22
C GLU A 246 -16.24 -27.40 4.84
N ARG A 247 -15.04 -26.82 4.80
CA ARG A 247 -14.38 -26.44 3.56
C ARG A 247 -13.57 -27.62 3.05
N THR A 248 -13.91 -28.06 1.84
CA THR A 248 -13.12 -29.05 1.09
C THR A 248 -11.98 -28.39 0.31
N THR A 249 -12.04 -27.09 0.06
CA THR A 249 -11.00 -26.33 -0.63
C THR A 249 -10.70 -25.00 0.08
N LEU A 250 -9.51 -24.48 -0.17
CA LEU A 250 -9.09 -23.14 0.23
C LEU A 250 -8.40 -22.46 -0.96
N ARG A 251 -8.96 -21.33 -1.43
CA ARG A 251 -8.40 -20.53 -2.52
C ARG A 251 -7.76 -19.27 -1.97
N VAL A 252 -6.46 -19.08 -2.20
CA VAL A 252 -5.71 -17.92 -1.73
C VAL A 252 -5.10 -17.16 -2.90
N LEU A 253 -5.24 -15.85 -2.90
CA LEU A 253 -4.67 -14.95 -3.89
C LEU A 253 -3.69 -14.01 -3.20
N THR A 254 -2.50 -13.86 -3.77
CA THR A 254 -1.61 -12.73 -3.47
C THR A 254 -1.42 -11.87 -4.70
N TRP A 255 -1.46 -10.54 -4.54
CA TRP A 255 -1.23 -9.62 -5.65
C TRP A 255 -0.67 -8.27 -5.17
N ASN A 256 0.54 -7.92 -5.58
CA ASN A 256 1.00 -6.54 -5.55
C ASN A 256 0.16 -5.70 -6.54
N VAL A 257 -0.69 -4.82 -6.02
CA VAL A 257 -1.64 -4.00 -6.81
C VAL A 257 -1.06 -2.65 -7.24
N GLN A 258 0.20 -2.42 -6.87
CA GLN A 258 1.03 -1.27 -7.19
C GLN A 258 0.60 0.08 -6.59
N PHE A 259 1.57 0.72 -5.94
CA PHE A 259 1.50 1.99 -5.25
C PHE A 259 1.83 3.11 -6.26
N ASN A 260 1.00 4.15 -6.35
CA ASN A 260 1.08 5.31 -7.24
C ASN A 260 2.22 6.28 -6.89
N ARG A 261 3.04 6.01 -5.87
CA ARG A 261 4.04 6.97 -5.36
C ARG A 261 4.99 7.56 -6.41
N TYR A 262 5.17 6.89 -7.56
CA TYR A 262 6.06 7.33 -8.63
C TYR A 262 5.35 7.63 -9.96
N SER A 263 4.02 7.74 -10.01
CA SER A 263 3.36 8.08 -11.30
C SER A 263 3.84 9.43 -11.80
N GLY A 264 4.27 9.48 -13.07
CA GLY A 264 4.86 10.66 -13.69
C GLY A 264 6.26 11.02 -13.19
N GLU A 265 6.80 10.31 -12.19
CA GLU A 265 8.17 10.48 -11.69
C GLU A 265 9.12 9.44 -12.29
N ARG A 266 10.41 9.76 -12.34
CA ARG A 266 11.42 8.77 -12.74
C ARG A 266 11.45 7.62 -11.73
N THR A 267 11.59 6.40 -12.24
CA THR A 267 11.77 5.22 -11.37
C THR A 267 13.07 5.36 -10.56
N PRO A 268 13.23 4.66 -9.43
CA PRO A 268 14.45 4.72 -8.62
C PRO A 268 15.74 4.44 -9.40
N LEU A 269 15.65 3.67 -10.49
CA LEU A 269 16.77 3.31 -11.37
C LEU A 269 16.86 4.20 -12.63
N GLY A 270 16.04 5.24 -12.72
CA GLY A 270 16.19 6.33 -13.68
C GLY A 270 15.40 6.20 -14.98
N ARG A 271 14.48 5.23 -15.09
CA ARG A 271 13.54 5.16 -16.22
C ARG A 271 12.62 6.36 -16.21
N THR A 272 12.21 6.83 -17.38
CA THR A 272 11.25 7.93 -17.51
C THR A 272 9.93 7.53 -16.89
N GLY A 273 9.40 8.38 -16.00
CA GLY A 273 8.03 8.24 -15.50
C GLY A 273 7.04 8.30 -16.65
N ILE A 274 6.16 7.32 -16.73
CA ILE A 274 4.93 7.42 -17.49
C ILE A 274 3.83 7.82 -16.49
N ASP A 275 2.86 8.63 -16.92
CA ASP A 275 1.68 8.86 -16.09
C ASP A 275 0.83 7.61 -16.19
N TRP A 276 0.94 6.75 -15.19
CA TRP A 276 0.26 5.46 -15.11
C TRP A 276 -0.80 5.44 -14.00
N CYS A 277 -1.07 6.63 -13.47
CA CYS A 277 -2.00 7.09 -12.45
C CYS A 277 -3.48 6.76 -12.57
N THR A 278 -3.92 6.01 -13.58
CA THR A 278 -5.34 6.07 -13.94
C THR A 278 -6.21 5.26 -12.99
N THR A 279 -7.24 5.92 -12.46
CA THR A 279 -8.34 5.27 -11.72
C THR A 279 -9.09 4.24 -12.58
N THR A 280 -8.92 4.29 -13.91
CA THR A 280 -9.41 3.24 -14.82
C THR A 280 -8.86 1.85 -14.46
N ARG A 281 -7.62 1.76 -13.95
CA ARG A 281 -7.06 0.50 -13.46
C ARG A 281 -7.87 -0.09 -12.31
N TYR A 282 -8.43 0.73 -11.43
CA TYR A 282 -9.20 0.25 -10.28
C TYR A 282 -10.42 -0.55 -10.73
N LEU A 283 -11.06 -0.13 -11.84
CA LEU A 283 -12.17 -0.89 -12.43
C LEU A 283 -11.72 -2.28 -12.90
N ALA A 284 -10.63 -2.34 -13.68
CA ALA A 284 -10.13 -3.60 -14.21
C ALA A 284 -9.61 -4.52 -13.10
N LEU A 285 -8.87 -3.96 -12.14
CA LEU A 285 -8.36 -4.69 -10.99
C LEU A 285 -9.49 -5.29 -10.15
N SER A 286 -10.53 -4.50 -9.85
CA SER A 286 -11.69 -4.99 -9.10
C SER A 286 -12.46 -6.07 -9.86
N GLU A 287 -12.60 -5.93 -11.18
CA GLU A 287 -13.24 -6.95 -12.00
C GLU A 287 -12.47 -8.28 -11.95
N VAL A 288 -11.15 -8.24 -12.16
CA VAL A 288 -10.30 -9.45 -12.10
C VAL A 288 -10.37 -10.07 -10.70
N LEU A 289 -10.20 -9.29 -9.64
CA LEU A 289 -10.30 -9.76 -8.26
C LEU A 289 -11.64 -10.44 -7.98
N SER A 290 -12.75 -9.83 -8.40
CA SER A 290 -14.10 -10.38 -8.18
C SER A 290 -14.29 -11.73 -8.88
N LYS A 291 -13.72 -11.91 -10.08
CA LYS A 291 -13.81 -13.15 -10.86
C LYS A 291 -12.97 -14.28 -10.25
N THR A 292 -11.97 -13.97 -9.43
CA THR A 292 -11.13 -15.01 -8.82
C THR A 292 -11.90 -15.88 -7.83
N ASP A 293 -12.94 -15.34 -7.16
CA ASP A 293 -13.68 -16.02 -6.07
C ASP A 293 -12.73 -16.69 -5.06
N ALA A 294 -11.64 -15.99 -4.72
CA ALA A 294 -10.67 -16.45 -3.74
C ALA A 294 -11.24 -16.32 -2.32
N ASP A 295 -10.98 -17.30 -1.46
CA ASP A 295 -11.37 -17.26 -0.06
C ASP A 295 -10.63 -16.17 0.71
N ILE A 296 -9.37 -15.96 0.36
CA ILE A 296 -8.49 -14.97 0.95
C ILE A 296 -7.76 -14.24 -0.16
N ILE A 297 -7.82 -12.91 -0.14
CA ILE A 297 -7.10 -12.04 -1.07
C ILE A 297 -6.13 -11.18 -0.26
N ALA A 298 -4.84 -11.42 -0.40
CA ALA A 298 -3.79 -10.58 0.11
C ALA A 298 -3.29 -9.63 -0.97
N MET A 299 -3.26 -8.34 -0.67
CA MET A 299 -2.74 -7.32 -1.56
C MET A 299 -1.56 -6.60 -0.92
N GLN A 300 -0.56 -6.32 -1.75
CA GLN A 300 0.59 -5.49 -1.42
C GLN A 300 0.51 -4.20 -2.23
N GLU A 301 1.18 -3.15 -1.75
CA GLU A 301 1.14 -1.81 -2.36
C GLU A 301 -0.28 -1.22 -2.50
N VAL A 302 -1.15 -1.54 -1.55
CA VAL A 302 -2.49 -0.95 -1.45
C VAL A 302 -2.39 0.52 -1.07
N GLU A 303 -2.98 1.39 -1.88
CA GLU A 303 -3.13 2.80 -1.56
C GLU A 303 -4.43 3.11 -0.80
N PRO A 304 -4.48 4.21 -0.03
CA PRO A 304 -5.73 4.66 0.58
C PRO A 304 -6.86 4.85 -0.43
N SER A 305 -6.59 5.42 -1.62
CA SER A 305 -7.59 5.63 -2.67
C SER A 305 -8.11 4.31 -3.26
N TRP A 306 -7.23 3.35 -3.51
CA TRP A 306 -7.61 2.00 -3.94
C TRP A 306 -8.43 1.29 -2.85
N CYS A 307 -7.99 1.33 -1.58
CA CYS A 307 -8.72 0.77 -0.45
C CYS A 307 -10.13 1.37 -0.35
N SER A 308 -10.25 2.71 -0.44
CA SER A 308 -11.53 3.43 -0.40
C SER A 308 -12.45 3.03 -1.56
N PHE A 309 -11.91 2.90 -2.78
CA PHE A 309 -12.65 2.40 -3.94
C PHE A 309 -13.11 0.95 -3.75
N LEU A 310 -12.24 0.08 -3.26
CA LEU A 310 -12.50 -1.34 -3.06
C LEU A 310 -13.57 -1.57 -1.98
N CYS A 311 -13.54 -0.78 -0.89
CA CYS A 311 -14.54 -0.77 0.18
C CYS A 311 -15.95 -0.39 -0.29
N GLN A 312 -16.08 0.19 -1.48
CA GLN A 312 -17.36 0.56 -2.09
C GLN A 312 -17.91 -0.52 -3.03
N GLN A 313 -17.12 -1.54 -3.36
CA GLN A 313 -17.53 -2.55 -4.32
C GLN A 313 -18.58 -3.49 -3.72
N PRO A 314 -19.70 -3.76 -4.42
CA PRO A 314 -20.75 -4.63 -3.91
C PRO A 314 -20.24 -6.00 -3.50
N TRP A 315 -19.41 -6.64 -4.34
CA TRP A 315 -18.86 -7.98 -4.07
C TRP A 315 -17.98 -8.03 -2.81
N VAL A 316 -17.30 -6.93 -2.48
CA VAL A 316 -16.50 -6.82 -1.25
C VAL A 316 -17.42 -6.65 -0.06
N ARG A 317 -18.37 -5.70 -0.13
CA ARG A 317 -19.31 -5.41 0.95
C ARG A 317 -20.17 -6.62 1.31
N THR A 318 -20.58 -7.42 0.33
CA THR A 318 -21.42 -8.60 0.58
C THR A 318 -20.59 -9.82 0.96
N GLY A 319 -19.46 -10.05 0.29
CA GLY A 319 -18.72 -11.32 0.39
C GLY A 319 -17.54 -11.34 1.37
N TYR A 320 -16.99 -10.19 1.75
CA TYR A 320 -15.71 -10.12 2.47
C TYR A 320 -15.74 -9.28 3.75
N VAL A 321 -14.82 -9.59 4.66
CA VAL A 321 -14.34 -8.72 5.73
C VAL A 321 -12.93 -8.23 5.42
N LEU A 322 -12.56 -7.07 5.98
CA LEU A 322 -11.27 -6.42 5.72
C LEU A 322 -10.35 -6.53 6.93
N SER A 323 -9.05 -6.72 6.70
CA SER A 323 -8.01 -6.58 7.74
C SER A 323 -7.86 -5.16 8.27
N SER A 324 -8.19 -4.17 7.44
CA SER A 324 -7.85 -2.77 7.67
C SER A 324 -8.68 -1.84 6.79
N GLN A 325 -8.87 -0.60 7.24
CA GLN A 325 -9.49 0.48 6.47
C GLN A 325 -8.44 1.45 5.87
N GLU A 326 -8.89 2.37 5.02
CA GLU A 326 -8.05 3.33 4.28
C GLU A 326 -7.03 4.10 5.15
N ARG A 327 -7.37 4.38 6.42
CA ARG A 327 -6.54 5.14 7.36
C ARG A 327 -5.66 4.26 8.26
N SER A 328 -5.69 2.95 8.07
CA SER A 328 -4.91 2.02 8.88
C SER A 328 -3.41 2.20 8.62
N HIS A 329 -2.63 2.01 9.68
CA HIS A 329 -1.17 1.98 9.62
C HIS A 329 -0.64 0.84 8.72
N ALA A 330 -1.43 -0.21 8.49
CA ALA A 330 -1.10 -1.28 7.56
C ALA A 330 -1.17 -0.83 6.08
N ILE A 331 -2.03 0.16 5.78
CA ILE A 331 -2.18 0.74 4.44
C ILE A 331 -1.18 1.87 4.23
N ALA A 332 -1.11 2.84 5.15
CA ALA A 332 -0.18 3.95 5.05
C ALA A 332 0.86 3.89 6.20
N PRO A 333 2.16 3.71 5.92
CA PRO A 333 2.84 3.77 4.61
C PRO A 333 3.11 2.42 3.92
N TRP A 334 2.62 1.29 4.45
CA TRP A 334 3.14 -0.05 4.08
C TRP A 334 2.36 -0.78 2.97
N GLY A 335 1.10 -0.42 2.76
CA GLY A 335 0.26 -0.91 1.67
C GLY A 335 -0.09 -2.40 1.73
N VAL A 336 -0.26 -3.00 2.92
CA VAL A 336 -0.65 -4.41 3.04
C VAL A 336 -2.08 -4.54 3.54
N MET A 337 -2.88 -5.35 2.84
CA MET A 337 -4.30 -5.57 3.15
C MET A 337 -4.70 -7.02 2.86
N MET A 338 -5.60 -7.58 3.66
CA MET A 338 -6.27 -8.86 3.37
C MET A 338 -7.79 -8.66 3.30
N LEU A 339 -8.42 -9.28 2.31
CA LEU A 339 -9.84 -9.58 2.30
C LEU A 339 -10.03 -11.05 2.68
N LEU A 340 -10.96 -11.32 3.59
CA LEU A 340 -11.33 -12.69 3.97
C LEU A 340 -12.82 -12.91 3.70
N ARG A 341 -13.17 -14.01 3.07
CA ARG A 341 -14.57 -14.41 2.85
C ARG A 341 -15.32 -14.45 4.18
N LYS A 342 -16.50 -13.82 4.26
CA LYS A 342 -17.30 -13.72 5.51
C LYS A 342 -17.75 -15.06 6.06
N ASP A 343 -17.93 -16.05 5.18
CA ASP A 343 -18.36 -17.40 5.53
C ASP A 343 -17.19 -18.31 5.94
N LEU A 344 -15.95 -17.80 6.01
CA LEU A 344 -14.85 -18.49 6.64
C LEU A 344 -14.99 -18.48 8.15
N ASN A 345 -14.63 -19.59 8.79
CA ASN A 345 -14.56 -19.69 10.24
C ASN A 345 -13.23 -19.11 10.74
N ILE A 346 -13.17 -17.78 10.76
CA ILE A 346 -12.00 -16.99 11.19
C ILE A 346 -11.92 -17.01 12.73
N LYS A 347 -10.84 -17.58 13.26
CA LYS A 347 -10.60 -17.71 14.70
C LYS A 347 -9.83 -16.54 15.27
N ALA A 348 -8.83 -16.09 14.53
CA ALA A 348 -8.01 -14.98 14.95
C ALA A 348 -7.50 -14.16 13.76
N PHE A 349 -7.23 -12.89 14.03
CA PHE A 349 -6.51 -11.99 13.12
C PHE A 349 -5.49 -11.18 13.90
N GLU A 350 -4.24 -11.19 13.46
CA GLU A 350 -3.12 -10.55 14.15
C GLU A 350 -2.21 -9.86 13.14
N HIS A 351 -1.43 -8.88 13.59
CA HIS A 351 -0.29 -8.38 12.83
C HIS A 351 1.00 -8.84 13.48
N ALA A 352 1.83 -9.54 12.69
CA ALA A 352 3.23 -9.72 12.99
C ALA A 352 4.06 -8.58 12.36
N ASN A 353 5.29 -8.39 12.84
CA ASN A 353 6.23 -7.41 12.29
C ASN A 353 7.54 -8.09 11.85
N VAL A 354 7.96 -7.84 10.60
CA VAL A 354 9.25 -8.29 10.05
C VAL A 354 10.17 -7.09 9.76
N PRO A 355 10.72 -6.43 10.79
CA PRO A 355 11.44 -5.18 10.63
C PRO A 355 12.75 -5.40 9.87
N ALA A 356 13.12 -4.42 9.04
CA ALA A 356 14.38 -4.40 8.31
C ALA A 356 15.49 -3.66 9.07
N PHE A 357 15.10 -2.74 9.94
CA PHE A 357 15.95 -1.92 10.79
C PHE A 357 15.14 -1.38 11.98
N SER A 358 15.81 -0.77 12.96
CA SER A 358 15.18 -0.18 14.14
C SER A 358 14.09 0.84 13.76
N GLY A 359 12.87 0.66 14.28
CA GLY A 359 11.72 1.52 13.98
C GLY A 359 11.04 1.26 12.63
N HIS A 360 11.52 0.32 11.82
CA HIS A 360 10.79 -0.16 10.64
C HIS A 360 9.58 -1.00 11.08
N ILE A 361 8.41 -0.74 10.50
CA ILE A 361 7.25 -1.60 10.68
C ILE A 361 6.99 -2.26 9.32
N SER A 362 7.17 -3.57 9.23
CA SER A 362 6.76 -4.34 8.06
C SER A 362 5.61 -5.21 8.49
N VAL A 363 4.39 -4.71 8.30
CA VAL A 363 3.18 -5.38 8.75
C VAL A 363 3.00 -6.68 7.97
N MET A 364 2.87 -7.78 8.71
CA MET A 364 2.51 -9.10 8.18
C MET A 364 1.16 -9.47 8.80
N PRO A 365 0.02 -9.21 8.12
CA PRO A 365 -1.27 -9.67 8.60
C PRO A 365 -1.35 -11.20 8.56
N GLU A 366 -1.86 -11.79 9.65
CA GLU A 366 -1.98 -13.22 9.86
C GLU A 366 -3.42 -13.57 10.25
N ALA A 367 -4.06 -14.43 9.46
CA ALA A 367 -5.40 -14.94 9.74
C ALA A 367 -5.32 -16.41 10.17
N THR A 368 -5.93 -16.75 11.30
CA THR A 368 -6.07 -18.14 11.74
C THR A 368 -7.48 -18.63 11.47
N LEU A 369 -7.61 -19.72 10.73
CA LEU A 369 -8.87 -20.27 10.24
C LEU A 369 -9.05 -21.71 10.74
N THR A 370 -10.30 -22.14 10.85
CA THR A 370 -10.64 -23.57 10.95
C THR A 370 -11.41 -23.98 9.70
N LEU A 371 -10.81 -24.80 8.84
CA LEU A 371 -11.41 -25.21 7.57
C LEU A 371 -12.38 -26.40 7.72
N SER A 372 -11.99 -27.39 8.52
CA SER A 372 -12.85 -28.52 8.91
C SER A 372 -12.63 -28.87 10.39
N LYS A 373 -13.47 -29.73 10.95
CA LYS A 373 -13.28 -30.25 12.32
C LYS A 373 -12.08 -31.17 12.47
N HIS A 374 -11.67 -31.80 11.37
CA HIS A 374 -10.66 -32.85 11.37
C HIS A 374 -9.26 -32.31 11.01
N THR A 375 -9.18 -31.07 10.54
CA THR A 375 -7.93 -30.39 10.25
C THR A 375 -7.53 -29.44 11.38
N PRO A 376 -6.24 -29.37 11.75
CA PRO A 376 -5.76 -28.35 12.66
C PRO A 376 -6.01 -26.95 12.07
N PRO A 377 -6.01 -25.89 12.91
CA PRO A 377 -6.11 -24.53 12.43
C PRO A 377 -5.07 -24.22 11.35
N VAL A 378 -5.50 -23.48 10.33
CA VAL A 378 -4.67 -23.01 9.24
C VAL A 378 -4.36 -21.54 9.47
N MET A 379 -3.09 -21.19 9.53
CA MET A 379 -2.63 -19.81 9.51
C MET A 379 -2.39 -19.39 8.06
N VAL A 380 -2.80 -18.18 7.70
CA VAL A 380 -2.52 -17.57 6.40
C VAL A 380 -1.92 -16.19 6.64
N SER A 381 -0.67 -16.01 6.24
CA SER A 381 0.08 -14.78 6.46
C SER A 381 0.48 -14.14 5.13
N SER A 382 0.39 -12.81 5.06
CA SER A 382 0.78 -12.02 3.89
C SER A 382 1.92 -11.07 4.20
N MET A 383 2.85 -10.82 3.26
CA MET A 383 3.92 -9.86 3.45
C MET A 383 4.25 -9.05 2.19
N HIS A 384 4.98 -7.96 2.40
CA HIS A 384 5.68 -7.22 1.35
C HIS A 384 7.10 -6.89 1.85
N LEU A 385 8.11 -7.54 1.29
CA LEU A 385 9.51 -7.32 1.67
C LEU A 385 10.12 -6.17 0.86
N LEU A 386 11.20 -5.57 1.35
CA LEU A 386 11.86 -4.44 0.69
C LEU A 386 12.38 -4.80 -0.70
N ALA A 387 12.00 -4.00 -1.70
CA ALA A 387 12.50 -4.11 -3.05
C ALA A 387 14.01 -3.80 -3.16
N PRO A 388 14.82 -4.65 -3.83
CA PRO A 388 16.28 -4.56 -3.83
C PRO A 388 16.85 -3.53 -4.83
N TYR A 389 16.31 -2.31 -4.88
CA TYR A 389 16.73 -1.24 -5.81
C TYR A 389 18.16 -0.72 -5.59
N ASN A 390 18.73 -0.93 -4.41
CA ASN A 390 20.09 -0.53 -4.08
C ASN A 390 20.68 -1.46 -3.00
N GLN A 391 21.99 -1.38 -2.76
CA GLN A 391 22.67 -2.28 -1.82
C GLN A 391 22.15 -2.14 -0.37
N ASN A 392 21.70 -0.96 0.06
CA ASN A 392 21.11 -0.80 1.39
C ASN A 392 19.78 -1.55 1.50
N ASN A 393 18.91 -1.45 0.49
CA ASN A 393 17.65 -2.19 0.47
C ASN A 393 17.88 -3.70 0.50
N VAL A 394 18.92 -4.17 -0.20
CA VAL A 394 19.32 -5.58 -0.20
C VAL A 394 19.71 -6.04 1.20
N ASN A 395 20.62 -5.31 1.85
CA ASN A 395 21.07 -5.65 3.21
C ASN A 395 19.90 -5.60 4.21
N ASN A 396 19.03 -4.61 4.08
CA ASN A 396 17.83 -4.46 4.92
C ASN A 396 16.83 -5.61 4.70
N ARG A 397 16.66 -6.06 3.46
CA ARG A 397 15.81 -7.21 3.12
C ARG A 397 16.36 -8.51 3.72
N GLU A 398 17.68 -8.70 3.76
CA GLU A 398 18.30 -9.85 4.46
C GLU A 398 17.92 -9.87 5.95
N VAL A 399 17.91 -8.71 6.62
CA VAL A 399 17.42 -8.59 8.01
C VAL A 399 15.93 -8.95 8.12
N GLN A 400 15.10 -8.52 7.17
CA GLN A 400 13.68 -8.93 7.15
C GLN A 400 13.52 -10.44 7.00
N LEU A 401 14.30 -11.06 6.11
CA LEU A 401 14.29 -12.51 5.91
C LEU A 401 14.74 -13.26 7.17
N GLU A 402 15.76 -12.76 7.88
CA GLU A 402 16.16 -13.33 9.17
C GLU A 402 15.06 -13.22 10.23
N ASN A 403 14.39 -12.07 10.33
CA ASN A 403 13.31 -11.86 11.29
C ASN A 403 12.07 -12.68 10.93
N MET A 404 11.74 -12.80 9.65
CA MET A 404 10.73 -13.72 9.15
C MET A 404 11.09 -15.16 9.54
N LEU A 405 12.32 -15.62 9.32
CA LEU A 405 12.73 -16.98 9.71
C LEU A 405 12.63 -17.24 11.22
N LYS A 406 12.91 -16.24 12.07
CA LYS A 406 12.69 -16.35 13.53
C LYS A 406 11.21 -16.55 13.84
N HIS A 407 10.34 -15.73 13.25
CA HIS A 407 8.89 -15.87 13.40
C HIS A 407 8.39 -17.24 12.94
N LEU A 408 8.83 -17.73 11.76
CA LEU A 408 8.43 -19.05 11.27
C LEU A 408 8.92 -20.19 12.17
N LYS A 409 10.10 -20.06 12.78
CA LYS A 409 10.62 -21.02 13.78
C LYS A 409 9.79 -21.02 15.05
N GLU A 410 9.40 -19.83 15.53
CA GLU A 410 8.53 -19.70 16.70
C GLU A 410 7.17 -20.36 16.45
N LEU A 411 6.57 -20.15 15.29
CA LEU A 411 5.34 -20.84 14.88
C LEU A 411 5.51 -22.37 14.86
N ALA A 412 6.60 -22.87 14.28
CA ALA A 412 6.88 -24.31 14.24
C ALA A 412 7.10 -24.92 15.65
N ASN A 413 7.64 -24.14 16.59
CA ASN A 413 7.95 -24.58 17.95
C ASN A 413 6.78 -24.49 18.93
N GLN A 414 5.70 -23.79 18.60
CA GLN A 414 4.52 -23.64 19.46
C GLN A 414 3.75 -24.96 19.68
N THR A 415 4.08 -26.03 18.95
CA THR A 415 3.45 -27.35 19.11
C THR A 415 4.43 -28.39 19.62
N THR A 416 4.17 -28.90 20.84
CA THR A 416 4.93 -30.01 21.44
C THR A 416 4.51 -31.38 20.90
N ASP A 417 3.37 -31.48 20.21
CA ASP A 417 2.89 -32.70 19.57
C ASP A 417 3.02 -32.60 18.05
N SER A 418 3.90 -33.42 17.47
CA SER A 418 4.19 -33.48 16.03
C SER A 418 2.98 -33.83 15.14
N SER A 419 1.89 -34.32 15.75
CA SER A 419 0.60 -34.58 15.09
C SER A 419 -0.31 -33.35 15.02
N SER A 420 0.05 -32.25 15.70
CA SER A 420 -0.76 -31.03 15.84
C SER A 420 -0.12 -29.77 15.23
N ALA A 421 1.03 -29.91 14.56
CA ALA A 421 1.73 -28.77 13.97
C ALA A 421 0.78 -27.96 13.07
N PRO A 422 0.64 -26.63 13.28
CA PRO A 422 -0.32 -25.83 12.54
C PRO A 422 0.04 -25.83 11.06
N SER A 423 -1.00 -25.89 10.22
CA SER A 423 -0.81 -25.66 8.79
C SER A 423 -0.60 -24.17 8.56
N HIS A 424 0.38 -23.81 7.75
CA HIS A 424 0.66 -22.40 7.44
C HIS A 424 0.76 -22.19 5.93
N VAL A 425 0.08 -21.18 5.43
CA VAL A 425 0.26 -20.60 4.09
C VAL A 425 0.90 -19.23 4.25
N LEU A 426 2.07 -19.04 3.68
CA LEU A 426 2.82 -17.80 3.67
C LEU A 426 2.85 -17.25 2.25
N MET A 427 2.24 -16.09 2.03
CA MET A 427 2.15 -15.49 0.69
C MET A 427 2.55 -14.01 0.69
N GLY A 428 2.71 -13.44 -0.49
CA GLY A 428 3.06 -12.02 -0.64
C GLY A 428 4.16 -11.78 -1.65
N ASP A 429 4.53 -10.51 -1.74
CA ASP A 429 5.67 -10.04 -2.53
C ASP A 429 6.95 -10.14 -1.69
N PHE A 430 7.77 -11.15 -2.01
CA PHE A 430 9.08 -11.35 -1.39
C PHE A 430 10.14 -10.43 -1.98
N ASN A 431 9.87 -9.76 -3.10
CA ASN A 431 10.85 -8.98 -3.84
C ASN A 431 12.10 -9.80 -4.23
N ASP A 432 11.87 -11.09 -4.53
CA ASP A 432 12.89 -11.99 -5.07
C ASP A 432 13.23 -11.64 -6.51
N THR A 433 14.51 -11.72 -6.85
CA THR A 433 14.98 -11.62 -8.25
C THR A 433 15.63 -12.93 -8.67
N PRO A 434 15.80 -13.21 -9.98
CA PRO A 434 16.53 -14.39 -10.43
C PRO A 434 17.94 -14.52 -9.80
N ALA A 435 18.61 -13.40 -9.56
CA ALA A 435 19.94 -13.37 -8.95
C ALA A 435 19.91 -13.54 -7.42
N ARG A 436 18.78 -13.26 -6.77
CA ARG A 436 18.65 -13.24 -5.30
C ARG A 436 17.34 -13.89 -4.85
N PHE A 437 17.14 -15.12 -5.30
CA PHE A 437 15.99 -15.92 -4.95
C PHE A 437 16.18 -16.57 -3.57
N PHE A 438 15.37 -16.17 -2.60
CA PHE A 438 15.42 -16.70 -1.25
C PHE A 438 14.74 -18.07 -1.14
N ARG A 439 15.36 -19.00 -0.41
CA ARG A 439 14.81 -20.32 -0.11
C ARG A 439 14.64 -20.46 1.40
N ILE A 440 13.44 -20.79 1.85
CA ILE A 440 13.22 -21.14 3.25
C ILE A 440 14.00 -22.43 3.57
N PRO A 441 14.72 -22.50 4.71
CA PRO A 441 15.42 -23.72 5.13
C PRO A 441 14.48 -24.94 5.16
N LYS A 442 14.93 -26.07 4.61
CA LYS A 442 14.10 -27.26 4.40
C LYS A 442 13.52 -27.82 5.70
N GLU A 443 14.24 -27.67 6.79
CA GLU A 443 13.85 -28.04 8.15
C GLU A 443 12.59 -27.33 8.65
N LEU A 444 12.18 -26.20 8.05
CA LEU A 444 10.90 -25.54 8.36
C LEU A 444 9.72 -26.11 7.56
N GLY A 445 9.97 -26.99 6.60
CA GLY A 445 8.93 -27.74 5.88
C GLY A 445 8.14 -26.96 4.83
N TYR A 446 8.53 -25.72 4.50
CA TYR A 446 7.84 -24.92 3.49
C TYR A 446 8.15 -25.41 2.07
N ARG A 447 7.10 -25.52 1.26
CA ARG A 447 7.13 -25.81 -0.18
C ARG A 447 6.53 -24.63 -0.96
N ASP A 448 7.01 -24.40 -2.17
CA ASP A 448 6.46 -23.39 -3.09
C ASP A 448 5.37 -24.04 -3.95
N ALA A 449 4.13 -23.55 -3.85
CA ALA A 449 2.98 -24.18 -4.51
C ALA A 449 3.12 -24.22 -6.04
N TRP A 450 3.70 -23.17 -6.64
CA TRP A 450 3.91 -23.14 -8.09
C TRP A 450 4.96 -24.16 -8.51
N GLU A 451 6.09 -24.24 -7.80
CA GLU A 451 7.16 -25.18 -8.14
C GLU A 451 6.73 -26.64 -7.97
N GLU A 452 5.87 -26.91 -6.97
CA GLU A 452 5.32 -28.23 -6.74
C GLU A 452 4.36 -28.68 -7.84
N LEU A 453 3.50 -27.77 -8.31
CA LEU A 453 2.58 -28.04 -9.42
C LEU A 453 3.28 -28.05 -10.79
N HIS A 454 4.40 -27.33 -10.90
CA HIS A 454 5.10 -27.11 -12.16
C HIS A 454 6.62 -27.39 -12.10
N PRO A 455 7.05 -28.60 -11.69
CA PRO A 455 8.48 -28.89 -11.45
C PRO A 455 9.33 -28.80 -12.73
N HIS A 456 8.73 -29.09 -13.89
CA HIS A 456 9.40 -29.10 -15.19
C HIS A 456 9.68 -27.70 -15.74
N TRP A 457 9.02 -26.66 -15.22
CA TRP A 457 9.28 -25.26 -15.57
C TRP A 457 10.45 -24.67 -14.76
N MET A 458 10.91 -25.38 -13.72
CA MET A 458 12.00 -24.95 -12.84
C MET A 458 13.36 -25.55 -13.20
N SER A 459 13.40 -26.61 -14.03
CA SER A 459 14.67 -27.21 -14.48
C SER A 459 15.34 -26.34 -15.54
N ALA A 460 16.55 -25.83 -15.24
CA ALA A 460 17.38 -25.00 -16.11
C ALA A 460 17.80 -25.67 -17.45
N GLU A 461 17.39 -26.92 -17.71
CA GLU A 461 17.67 -27.65 -18.96
C GLU A 461 16.72 -27.28 -20.12
N ALA A 462 15.68 -26.47 -19.88
CA ALA A 462 14.78 -26.01 -20.94
C ALA A 462 15.39 -24.89 -21.83
N SER A 463 16.57 -24.34 -21.50
CA SER A 463 17.12 -23.15 -22.15
C SER A 463 18.44 -23.31 -22.92
N SER A 464 18.84 -24.53 -23.32
CA SER A 464 20.08 -24.69 -24.12
C SER A 464 19.97 -25.50 -25.41
N SER A 465 18.81 -26.05 -25.78
CA SER A 465 18.72 -26.83 -27.03
C SER A 465 17.33 -26.95 -27.63
N SER A 466 16.71 -25.84 -28.03
CA SER A 466 15.86 -25.91 -29.22
C SER A 466 15.69 -24.54 -29.88
N SER A 467 16.35 -24.37 -31.03
CA SER A 467 15.92 -23.42 -32.06
C SER A 467 14.66 -23.94 -32.77
N SER A 468 13.68 -24.45 -32.02
CA SER A 468 12.35 -24.72 -32.58
C SER A 468 11.50 -23.49 -32.28
N VAL A 469 11.06 -22.86 -33.35
CA VAL A 469 10.04 -21.79 -33.36
C VAL A 469 8.99 -22.12 -32.31
N ALA A 470 9.04 -21.40 -31.19
CA ALA A 470 7.98 -21.44 -30.21
C ALA A 470 6.72 -20.96 -30.92
N THR A 471 5.73 -21.84 -31.04
CA THR A 471 4.37 -21.44 -31.41
C THR A 471 3.94 -20.32 -30.47
N ALA A 472 3.57 -19.18 -31.05
CA ALA A 472 3.19 -17.94 -30.37
C ALA A 472 1.89 -18.09 -29.56
N GLY A 473 1.92 -18.89 -28.50
CA GLY A 473 0.77 -19.17 -27.64
C GLY A 473 0.93 -18.61 -26.22
N GLU A 474 2.10 -18.78 -25.60
CA GLU A 474 2.34 -18.38 -24.21
C GLU A 474 3.79 -17.91 -24.04
N ALA A 475 4.00 -16.73 -23.46
CA ALA A 475 5.33 -16.22 -23.14
C ALA A 475 6.05 -17.17 -22.17
N ASP A 476 7.37 -17.34 -22.35
CA ASP A 476 8.22 -18.21 -21.50
C ASP A 476 8.11 -17.85 -20.00
N GLY A 477 7.87 -16.57 -19.67
CA GLY A 477 7.65 -16.12 -18.30
C GLY A 477 6.36 -16.63 -17.66
N ALA A 478 5.25 -16.75 -18.42
CA ALA A 478 4.00 -17.29 -17.88
C ALA A 478 4.15 -18.75 -17.43
N LYS A 479 4.87 -19.56 -18.22
CA LYS A 479 5.24 -20.94 -17.83
C LYS A 479 6.17 -20.95 -16.63
N ARG A 480 7.07 -19.99 -16.50
CA ARG A 480 7.91 -19.88 -15.32
C ARG A 480 7.20 -19.25 -14.12
N GLY A 481 5.92 -18.93 -14.21
CA GLY A 481 5.15 -18.29 -13.13
C GLY A 481 5.66 -16.91 -12.80
N TYR A 482 6.24 -16.18 -13.76
CA TYR A 482 6.77 -14.86 -13.52
C TYR A 482 5.62 -13.91 -13.22
N THR A 483 5.61 -13.40 -11.99
CA THR A 483 4.63 -12.41 -11.54
C THR A 483 5.08 -11.00 -11.92
N ILE A 484 6.38 -10.79 -12.18
CA ILE A 484 6.88 -9.65 -12.96
C ILE A 484 7.46 -10.18 -14.26
N ASP A 485 6.85 -9.83 -15.40
CA ASP A 485 7.36 -10.14 -16.73
C ASP A 485 7.05 -8.99 -17.67
N GLY A 486 8.04 -8.14 -17.97
CA GLY A 486 7.83 -7.01 -18.88
C GLY A 486 7.74 -7.37 -20.36
N ASP A 487 8.02 -8.61 -20.75
CA ASP A 487 7.80 -9.11 -22.10
C ASP A 487 6.32 -9.55 -22.29
N ALA A 488 5.67 -10.04 -21.23
CA ALA A 488 4.24 -10.38 -21.21
C ALA A 488 3.33 -9.24 -20.72
N ASN A 489 3.84 -8.36 -19.85
CA ASN A 489 3.18 -7.19 -19.30
C ASN A 489 3.89 -5.91 -19.82
N PRO A 490 3.48 -5.36 -20.98
CA PRO A 490 4.04 -4.11 -21.51
C PRO A 490 4.00 -2.92 -20.55
N TYR A 491 3.09 -2.94 -19.56
CA TYR A 491 3.07 -1.93 -18.51
C TYR A 491 4.33 -2.07 -17.63
N ALA A 492 4.55 -3.26 -17.06
CA ALA A 492 5.77 -3.59 -16.32
C ALA A 492 7.04 -3.37 -17.16
N GLY A 493 7.02 -3.74 -18.44
CA GLY A 493 8.16 -3.57 -19.36
C GLY A 493 8.64 -2.13 -19.52
N ARG A 494 7.76 -1.15 -19.29
CA ARG A 494 8.10 0.28 -19.32
C ARG A 494 8.76 0.75 -18.03
N ILE A 495 8.43 0.16 -16.89
CA ILE A 495 8.75 0.73 -15.58
C ILE A 495 9.68 -0.14 -14.72
N ILE A 496 9.81 -1.42 -15.03
CA ILE A 496 10.67 -2.37 -14.30
C ILE A 496 11.78 -2.89 -15.22
N GLU A 497 13.00 -2.94 -14.70
CA GLU A 497 14.18 -3.49 -15.36
C GLU A 497 14.10 -5.01 -15.52
N LYS A 498 14.64 -5.52 -16.63
CA LYS A 498 14.61 -6.95 -16.96
C LYS A 498 15.26 -7.84 -15.90
N GLU A 499 16.23 -7.31 -15.15
CA GLU A 499 16.87 -8.02 -14.04
C GLU A 499 15.94 -8.32 -12.85
N PHE A 500 14.78 -7.66 -12.76
CA PHE A 500 13.75 -7.93 -11.75
C PHE A 500 12.63 -8.83 -12.29
N TYR A 501 12.64 -9.21 -13.58
CA TYR A 501 11.63 -10.15 -14.09
C TYR A 501 11.82 -11.50 -13.43
N GLY A 502 10.75 -12.09 -12.94
CA GLY A 502 10.83 -13.29 -12.12
C GLY A 502 9.58 -13.51 -11.28
N ARG A 503 9.78 -14.23 -10.16
CA ARG A 503 8.71 -14.67 -9.25
C ARG A 503 8.84 -14.03 -7.85
N PRO A 504 8.76 -12.70 -7.73
CA PRO A 504 8.78 -12.07 -6.40
C PRO A 504 7.53 -12.41 -5.59
N ASP A 505 6.36 -12.53 -6.22
CA ASP A 505 5.12 -12.93 -5.53
C ASP A 505 5.04 -14.45 -5.42
N ARG A 506 4.88 -14.95 -4.20
CA ARG A 506 4.87 -16.40 -3.92
C ARG A 506 3.77 -16.80 -2.96
N VAL A 507 3.41 -18.09 -3.01
CA VAL A 507 2.54 -18.79 -2.08
C VAL A 507 3.31 -20.02 -1.65
N LEU A 508 3.89 -19.92 -0.46
CA LEU A 508 4.63 -20.98 0.21
C LEU A 508 3.72 -21.61 1.25
N TYR A 509 3.88 -22.89 1.54
CA TYR A 509 3.04 -23.55 2.53
C TYR A 509 3.78 -24.66 3.28
N SER A 510 3.46 -24.83 4.55
CA SER A 510 3.92 -25.93 5.41
C SER A 510 2.67 -26.58 6.01
N SER A 511 2.25 -27.69 5.41
CA SER A 511 1.04 -28.40 5.83
C SER A 511 1.07 -29.86 5.38
N LYS A 512 0.40 -30.71 6.17
CA LYS A 512 0.01 -32.10 5.80
C LYS A 512 -1.47 -32.21 5.42
N HIS A 513 -2.24 -31.13 5.58
CA HIS A 513 -3.68 -31.07 5.42
C HIS A 513 -4.13 -30.18 4.26
N LEU A 514 -3.18 -29.49 3.63
CA LEU A 514 -3.39 -28.71 2.43
C LEU A 514 -2.50 -29.27 1.33
N GLN A 515 -3.11 -29.60 0.20
CA GLN A 515 -2.42 -30.01 -1.01
C GLN A 515 -2.77 -29.03 -2.12
N PRO A 516 -1.81 -28.30 -2.70
CA PRO A 516 -2.09 -27.45 -3.85
C PRO A 516 -2.58 -28.33 -5.01
N THR A 517 -3.69 -27.93 -5.63
CA THR A 517 -4.31 -28.61 -6.78
C THR A 517 -4.20 -27.78 -8.05
N CYS A 518 -4.16 -26.45 -7.91
CA CYS A 518 -4.07 -25.52 -9.02
C CYS A 518 -3.31 -24.25 -8.59
N ALA A 519 -2.55 -23.68 -9.53
CA ALA A 519 -1.96 -22.35 -9.40
C ALA A 519 -2.06 -21.64 -10.75
N GLU A 520 -2.45 -20.37 -10.74
CA GLU A 520 -2.58 -19.56 -11.95
C GLU A 520 -2.16 -18.10 -11.71
N LEU A 521 -1.71 -17.45 -12.78
CA LEU A 521 -1.45 -16.02 -12.80
C LEU A 521 -2.73 -15.26 -13.12
N VAL A 522 -3.02 -14.20 -12.34
CA VAL A 522 -4.20 -13.34 -12.52
C VAL A 522 -3.78 -11.95 -12.99
N GLY A 523 -4.69 -11.26 -13.69
CA GLY A 523 -4.41 -9.91 -14.21
C GLY A 523 -3.51 -9.92 -15.46
N THR A 524 -3.50 -11.03 -16.20
CA THR A 524 -2.71 -11.24 -17.42
C THR A 524 -3.27 -10.56 -18.66
N GLN A 525 -4.40 -9.87 -18.55
CA GLN A 525 -5.04 -9.11 -19.62
C GLN A 525 -4.85 -7.62 -19.40
N SER A 526 -4.78 -6.86 -20.50
CA SER A 526 -4.74 -5.39 -20.43
C SER A 526 -6.04 -4.82 -19.86
N VAL A 527 -5.97 -3.61 -19.30
CA VAL A 527 -7.14 -2.87 -18.79
C VAL A 527 -8.20 -2.72 -19.89
N LEU A 528 -7.78 -2.45 -21.13
CA LEU A 528 -8.69 -2.33 -22.26
C LEU A 528 -9.44 -3.64 -22.52
N GLU A 529 -8.76 -4.79 -22.51
CA GLU A 529 -9.39 -6.09 -22.73
C GLU A 529 -10.40 -6.43 -21.64
N VAL A 530 -10.03 -6.24 -20.38
CA VAL A 530 -10.91 -6.50 -19.22
C VAL A 530 -12.18 -5.63 -19.27
N LEU A 531 -12.03 -4.34 -19.62
CA LEU A 531 -13.13 -3.38 -19.56
C LEU A 531 -13.96 -3.29 -20.84
N LYS A 532 -13.43 -3.78 -21.98
CA LYS A 532 -14.15 -3.82 -23.25
C LYS A 532 -15.41 -4.65 -23.18
N GLU A 533 -15.43 -5.73 -22.39
CA GLU A 533 -16.64 -6.55 -22.14
C GLU A 533 -17.79 -5.73 -21.53
N LYS A 534 -17.45 -4.65 -20.81
CA LYS A 534 -18.40 -3.72 -20.19
C LYS A 534 -18.67 -2.48 -21.06
N GLY A 535 -18.16 -2.44 -22.29
CA GLY A 535 -18.31 -1.30 -23.20
C GLY A 535 -17.48 -0.07 -22.80
N ILE A 536 -16.48 -0.23 -21.92
CA ILE A 536 -15.62 0.87 -21.47
C ILE A 536 -14.32 0.82 -22.27
N THR A 537 -14.10 1.80 -23.14
CA THR A 537 -12.91 1.90 -23.99
C THR A 537 -12.12 3.20 -23.80
N ARG A 538 -12.67 4.14 -23.03
CA ARG A 538 -12.06 5.43 -22.68
C ARG A 538 -11.64 5.42 -21.21
N GLN A 539 -10.63 6.21 -20.87
CA GLN A 539 -10.21 6.37 -19.48
C GLN A 539 -11.29 7.09 -18.67
N VAL A 540 -11.49 6.68 -17.41
CA VAL A 540 -12.55 7.21 -16.55
C VAL A 540 -12.22 8.62 -16.05
N ASP A 541 -10.96 8.85 -15.73
CA ASP A 541 -10.41 10.14 -15.30
C ASP A 541 -10.06 11.06 -16.47
N HIS A 542 -9.83 10.49 -17.66
CA HIS A 542 -9.60 11.24 -18.90
C HIS A 542 -10.52 10.74 -20.04
N PRO A 543 -11.83 11.08 -20.02
CA PRO A 543 -12.80 10.52 -20.97
C PRO A 543 -12.54 10.79 -22.46
N GLN A 544 -11.68 11.77 -22.76
CA GLN A 544 -11.26 12.07 -24.14
C GLN A 544 -10.20 11.08 -24.64
N ASP A 545 -9.47 10.44 -23.74
CA ASP A 545 -8.36 9.56 -24.05
C ASP A 545 -8.82 8.10 -24.09
N ASP A 546 -8.35 7.36 -25.09
CA ASP A 546 -8.52 5.91 -25.13
C ASP A 546 -7.74 5.24 -24.01
N ILE A 547 -8.20 4.08 -23.54
CA ILE A 547 -7.44 3.26 -22.60
C ILE A 547 -6.18 2.78 -23.33
N PRO A 548 -4.97 3.06 -22.82
CA PRO A 548 -3.75 2.66 -23.50
C PRO A 548 -3.63 1.14 -23.57
N SER A 549 -3.30 0.60 -24.75
CA SER A 549 -3.16 -0.85 -24.96
C SER A 549 -2.03 -1.49 -24.13
N TYR A 550 -1.08 -0.68 -23.66
CA TYR A 550 0.00 -1.15 -22.80
C TYR A 550 -0.40 -1.22 -21.33
N LEU A 551 -1.56 -0.69 -20.92
CA LEU A 551 -1.94 -0.55 -19.52
C LEU A 551 -2.49 -1.86 -18.97
N PHE A 552 -1.95 -2.30 -17.84
CA PHE A 552 -2.39 -3.50 -17.12
C PHE A 552 -2.91 -3.13 -15.72
N PRO A 553 -3.72 -4.00 -15.08
CA PRO A 553 -4.25 -3.74 -13.74
C PRO A 553 -3.16 -3.46 -12.69
N SER A 554 -2.01 -4.11 -12.83
CA SER A 554 -0.80 -3.91 -12.04
C SER A 554 0.44 -4.19 -12.91
N ASP A 555 1.62 -3.74 -12.47
CA ASP A 555 2.91 -4.14 -13.02
C ASP A 555 3.34 -5.55 -12.55
N HIS A 556 2.64 -6.09 -11.57
CA HIS A 556 2.67 -7.50 -11.22
C HIS A 556 1.42 -8.22 -11.75
N PHE A 557 1.57 -9.48 -12.14
CA PHE A 557 0.48 -10.45 -12.16
C PHE A 557 0.27 -10.99 -10.74
N GLY A 558 -0.98 -11.18 -10.33
CA GLY A 558 -1.26 -11.84 -9.07
C GLY A 558 -1.11 -13.36 -9.19
N MET A 559 -1.01 -14.07 -8.07
CA MET A 559 -0.92 -15.52 -8.04
C MET A 559 -2.03 -16.12 -7.19
N LEU A 560 -2.94 -16.84 -7.84
CA LEU A 560 -4.02 -17.59 -7.21
C LEU A 560 -3.59 -19.05 -7.04
N VAL A 561 -3.78 -19.60 -5.84
CA VAL A 561 -3.54 -21.01 -5.54
C VAL A 561 -4.77 -21.61 -4.89
N GLU A 562 -5.19 -22.76 -5.39
CA GLU A 562 -6.22 -23.60 -4.77
C GLU A 562 -5.57 -24.76 -4.04
N PHE A 563 -5.99 -24.97 -2.79
CA PHE A 563 -5.63 -26.12 -1.98
C PHE A 563 -6.85 -27.02 -1.79
N GLN A 564 -6.65 -28.33 -1.95
CA GLN A 564 -7.54 -29.34 -1.39
C GLN A 564 -7.26 -29.47 0.11
N VAL A 565 -8.33 -29.44 0.91
CA VAL A 565 -8.31 -29.75 2.34
C VAL A 565 -8.43 -31.27 2.52
N LEU A 566 -7.45 -31.89 3.19
CA LEU A 566 -7.28 -33.35 3.32
C LEU A 566 -7.81 -33.94 4.62
#